data_AF-A0A8W7Q4C6-F1
#
_entry.id   AF-A0A8W7Q4C6-F1
#
_cell.length_a   1.000
_cell.length_b   1.000
_cell.length_c   1.000
_cell.angle_alpha   90.00
_cell.angle_beta   90.00
_cell.angle_gamma   90.00
#
_symmetry.space_group_name_H-M   'P 1'
#
loop_
_entity.id
_entity.type
_entity.pdbx_description
1 polymer ?
#
loop_
_entity_poly.entity_id
_entity_poly.type
_entity_poly.pdbx_seq_one_letter_code
_entity_poly.pdbx_strand_id
1 'polypeptide(L)'
;MEDQLNASQSVLVDMKLDGDGIIQRLQNQLASKPHFETTPDYLSLLDKHEQKKKRIAKMDAQLQLWVKKYDKFIGEPMPSLRALEEKVAGLDEWRDTVFRPQEERLRQLRDQIGVFESIATEEKVQQMRKLHAVRVLQRAWKRTLDIKRAKKGKKKGKGKNFEAVCAGDSEEDVAAVRAMVEKITSEIMAHGEEEYDSYDPESLQKVEFNIQINRVGMILGEMTQTLEVLFCLPIICQNEALLDACFDVDDKNVIKFLSQYIASNTTPAMTKDDIDVEELKIPSGQLIELATLLSKKELHAATVGHVKQLPGVYRRFLSNIREFRKFTINKMKLTAQKDLAKEKILHRLWTRNERNKKEIRKIEDILVMKKEKLEESVQEKYAVIERYRQEYEELGERSRDNIVKFMDDSDREMYHYFERSDQRYENLLEEAAGTQKTYQQQLQADLTVEKTNRLKKLKLTNQLQMWLHKYDKDAGERTHELKELVAKLNTRQQEYNRWKRNIFDPQEKKYFDAMEEKRQIEIREQEERIEAFMMNRAAKVLQRAWRSVAERKRKMRGKGRGRKGKGKRK
;
A
#
# COMPACT_ATOMS: atom_id res chain seq x y z
N MET A 1 101.62 -27.16 -62.10
CA MET A 1 100.61 -26.29 -61.45
C MET A 1 99.40 -26.05 -62.35
N GLU A 2 99.53 -25.98 -63.67
CA GLU A 2 98.39 -25.88 -64.61
C GLU A 2 97.46 -27.11 -64.62
N ASP A 3 97.99 -28.33 -64.53
CA ASP A 3 97.16 -29.54 -64.59
C ASP A 3 96.23 -29.73 -63.39
N GLN A 4 96.66 -29.30 -62.20
CA GLN A 4 95.81 -29.34 -60.99
C GLN A 4 94.73 -28.25 -61.01
N LEU A 5 94.98 -27.13 -61.70
CA LEU A 5 94.03 -26.03 -61.85
C LEU A 5 92.95 -26.37 -62.89
N ASN A 6 93.34 -27.02 -63.98
CA ASN A 6 92.41 -27.54 -64.99
C ASN A 6 91.54 -28.70 -64.44
N ALA A 7 92.10 -29.59 -63.63
CA ALA A 7 91.34 -30.66 -62.99
C ALA A 7 90.33 -30.14 -61.95
N SER A 8 90.68 -29.11 -61.16
CA SER A 8 89.72 -28.52 -60.22
C SER A 8 88.64 -27.70 -60.93
N GLN A 9 88.96 -27.05 -62.05
CA GLN A 9 87.99 -26.36 -62.90
C GLN A 9 87.04 -27.34 -63.59
N SER A 10 87.49 -28.51 -64.05
CA SER A 10 86.58 -29.50 -64.64
C SER A 10 85.62 -30.06 -63.59
N VAL A 11 86.11 -30.35 -62.37
CA VAL A 11 85.25 -30.82 -61.27
C VAL A 11 84.25 -29.76 -60.84
N LEU A 12 84.63 -28.48 -60.81
CA LEU A 12 83.70 -27.38 -60.52
C LEU A 12 82.65 -27.17 -61.63
N VAL A 13 83.03 -27.37 -62.89
CA VAL A 13 82.10 -27.31 -64.03
C VAL A 13 81.12 -28.49 -63.98
N ASP A 14 81.59 -29.69 -63.68
CA ASP A 14 80.74 -30.88 -63.56
C ASP A 14 79.78 -30.76 -62.36
N MET A 15 80.25 -30.28 -61.20
CA MET A 15 79.38 -30.00 -60.06
C MET A 15 78.35 -28.90 -60.36
N LYS A 16 78.71 -27.91 -61.17
CA LYS A 16 77.78 -26.86 -61.61
C LYS A 16 76.74 -27.40 -62.58
N LEU A 17 77.14 -28.25 -63.53
CA LEU A 17 76.22 -28.90 -64.48
C LEU A 17 75.27 -29.88 -63.79
N ASP A 18 75.74 -30.65 -62.81
CA ASP A 18 74.88 -31.52 -62.00
C ASP A 18 73.94 -30.70 -61.09
N GLY A 19 74.44 -29.62 -60.49
CA GLY A 19 73.63 -28.67 -59.73
C GLY A 19 72.53 -28.02 -60.58
N ASP A 20 72.90 -27.54 -61.77
CA ASP A 20 71.99 -26.93 -62.74
C ASP A 20 70.98 -27.98 -63.26
N GLY A 21 71.41 -29.23 -63.46
CA GLY A 21 70.53 -30.35 -63.83
C GLY A 21 69.52 -30.71 -62.74
N ILE A 22 69.90 -30.62 -61.46
CA ILE A 22 68.99 -30.82 -60.32
C ILE A 22 68.01 -29.65 -60.21
N ILE A 23 68.48 -28.41 -60.35
CA ILE A 23 67.63 -27.21 -60.32
C ILE A 23 66.62 -27.23 -61.46
N GLN A 24 67.03 -27.64 -62.66
CA GLN A 24 66.14 -27.73 -63.82
C GLN A 24 65.11 -28.85 -63.68
N ARG A 25 65.46 -29.99 -63.05
CA ARG A 25 64.49 -31.02 -62.69
C ARG A 25 63.48 -30.52 -61.64
N LEU A 26 63.94 -29.77 -60.64
CA LEU A 26 63.05 -29.19 -59.62
C LEU A 26 62.13 -28.10 -60.20
N GLN A 27 62.64 -27.27 -61.11
CA GLN A 27 61.82 -26.29 -61.84
C GLN A 27 60.79 -26.96 -62.75
N ASN A 28 61.16 -28.04 -63.45
CA ASN A 28 60.21 -28.81 -64.26
C ASN A 28 59.17 -29.56 -63.40
N GLN A 29 59.54 -30.03 -62.20
CA GLN A 29 58.60 -30.60 -61.22
C GLN A 29 57.68 -29.56 -60.58
N LEU A 30 58.13 -28.30 -60.46
CA LEU A 30 57.30 -27.21 -59.97
C LEU A 30 56.33 -26.71 -61.06
N ALA A 31 56.79 -26.68 -62.31
CA ALA A 31 55.98 -26.29 -63.47
C ALA A 31 54.96 -27.37 -63.88
N SER A 32 55.20 -28.65 -63.56
CA SER A 32 54.26 -29.76 -63.83
C SER A 32 53.20 -29.98 -62.75
N LYS A 33 53.32 -29.30 -61.59
CA LYS A 33 52.27 -29.30 -60.57
C LYS A 33 51.22 -28.24 -60.92
N PRO A 34 49.92 -28.59 -60.97
CA PRO A 34 48.87 -27.62 -61.23
C PRO A 34 48.88 -26.53 -60.14
N HIS A 35 48.63 -25.29 -60.56
CA HIS A 35 48.59 -24.13 -59.67
C HIS A 35 47.60 -24.41 -58.52
N PHE A 36 48.04 -24.28 -57.26
CA PHE A 36 47.28 -24.73 -56.08
C PHE A 36 45.84 -24.20 -56.04
N GLU A 37 45.61 -23.01 -56.59
CA GLU A 37 44.31 -22.34 -56.70
C GLU A 37 43.31 -23.02 -57.66
N THR A 38 43.80 -23.88 -58.57
CA THR A 38 42.98 -24.62 -59.57
C THR A 38 42.76 -26.09 -59.20
N THR A 39 43.33 -26.54 -58.08
CA THR A 39 43.18 -27.92 -57.62
C THR A 39 41.74 -28.19 -57.17
N PRO A 40 41.09 -29.31 -57.55
CA PRO A 40 39.71 -29.61 -57.19
C PRO A 40 39.44 -29.57 -55.68
N ASP A 41 40.44 -29.95 -54.87
CA ASP A 41 40.36 -29.90 -53.42
C ASP A 41 40.33 -28.47 -52.87
N TYR A 42 41.10 -27.55 -53.47
CA TYR A 42 41.09 -26.14 -53.08
C TYR A 42 39.75 -25.48 -53.46
N LEU A 43 39.24 -25.73 -54.67
CA LEU A 43 37.93 -25.24 -55.11
C LEU A 43 36.78 -25.82 -54.26
N SER A 44 36.86 -27.10 -53.86
CA SER A 44 35.92 -27.74 -52.93
C SER A 44 35.95 -27.11 -51.54
N LEU A 45 37.14 -26.79 -51.03
CA LEU A 45 37.29 -26.07 -49.76
C LEU A 45 36.77 -24.63 -49.85
N LEU A 46 37.01 -23.96 -50.98
CA LEU A 46 36.51 -22.61 -51.24
C LEU A 46 34.98 -22.59 -51.34
N ASP A 47 34.38 -23.57 -52.03
CA ASP A 47 32.93 -23.72 -52.12
C ASP A 47 32.30 -24.07 -50.76
N LYS A 48 32.93 -24.94 -49.97
CA LYS A 48 32.53 -25.19 -48.58
C LYS A 48 32.61 -23.93 -47.72
N HIS A 49 33.62 -23.09 -47.93
CA HIS A 49 33.78 -21.84 -47.20
C HIS A 49 32.72 -20.80 -47.62
N GLU A 50 32.41 -20.70 -48.92
CA GLU A 50 31.33 -19.86 -49.44
C GLU A 50 29.94 -20.35 -49.00
N GLN A 51 29.72 -21.67 -48.93
CA GLN A 51 28.50 -22.24 -48.35
C GLN A 51 28.36 -21.93 -46.85
N LYS A 52 29.47 -21.95 -46.08
CA LYS A 52 29.48 -21.53 -44.67
C LYS A 52 29.18 -20.04 -44.54
N LYS A 53 29.78 -19.17 -45.35
CA LYS A 53 29.45 -17.73 -45.39
C LYS A 53 27.98 -17.49 -45.70
N LYS A 54 27.41 -18.19 -46.69
CA LYS A 54 25.98 -18.10 -47.01
C LYS A 54 25.08 -18.55 -45.86
N ARG A 55 25.46 -19.62 -45.13
CA ARG A 55 24.73 -20.04 -43.92
C ARG A 55 24.81 -19.01 -42.81
N ILE A 56 25.99 -18.44 -42.55
CA ILE A 56 26.17 -17.39 -41.55
C ILE A 56 25.33 -16.17 -41.92
N ALA A 57 25.36 -15.71 -43.17
CA ALA A 57 24.53 -14.59 -43.63
C ALA A 57 23.02 -14.89 -43.51
N LYS A 58 22.59 -16.14 -43.73
CA LYS A 58 21.19 -16.55 -43.54
C LYS A 58 20.79 -16.56 -42.06
N MET A 59 21.66 -17.03 -41.16
CA MET A 59 21.42 -16.97 -39.72
C MET A 59 21.40 -15.53 -39.22
N ASP A 60 22.27 -14.67 -39.75
CA ASP A 60 22.32 -13.25 -39.39
C ASP A 60 21.06 -12.51 -39.85
N ALA A 61 20.57 -12.79 -41.06
CA ALA A 61 19.27 -12.30 -41.52
C ALA A 61 18.10 -12.82 -40.69
N GLN A 62 18.14 -14.08 -40.24
CA GLN A 62 17.15 -14.65 -39.32
C GLN A 62 17.20 -14.00 -37.95
N LEU A 63 18.39 -13.74 -37.41
CA LEU A 63 18.59 -13.02 -36.16
C LEU A 63 18.07 -11.59 -36.27
N GLN A 64 18.37 -10.87 -37.36
CA GLN A 64 17.82 -9.53 -37.59
C GLN A 64 16.30 -9.52 -37.73
N LEU A 65 15.71 -10.55 -38.36
CA LEU A 65 14.26 -10.74 -38.40
C LEU A 65 13.68 -11.03 -37.01
N TRP A 66 14.39 -11.81 -36.20
CA TRP A 66 13.99 -12.14 -34.83
C TRP A 66 14.07 -10.90 -33.93
N VAL A 67 15.15 -10.12 -34.04
CA VAL A 67 15.32 -8.82 -33.37
C VAL A 67 14.23 -7.85 -33.82
N LYS A 68 13.94 -7.70 -35.12
CA LYS A 68 12.82 -6.87 -35.59
C LYS A 68 11.46 -7.35 -35.09
N LYS A 69 11.26 -8.66 -34.96
CA LYS A 69 10.01 -9.24 -34.43
C LYS A 69 9.91 -9.04 -32.91
N TYR A 70 11.04 -9.08 -32.20
CA TYR A 70 11.18 -8.82 -30.77
C TYR A 70 10.99 -7.32 -30.46
N ASP A 71 11.59 -6.43 -31.25
CA ASP A 71 11.39 -4.98 -31.19
C ASP A 71 9.95 -4.59 -31.52
N LYS A 72 9.28 -5.30 -32.43
CA LYS A 72 7.83 -5.13 -32.66
C LYS A 72 6.98 -5.60 -31.47
N PHE A 73 7.45 -6.60 -30.71
CA PHE A 73 6.78 -7.09 -29.50
C PHE A 73 7.00 -6.21 -28.27
N ILE A 74 8.11 -5.46 -28.21
CA ILE A 74 8.44 -4.55 -27.10
C ILE A 74 8.06 -3.10 -27.39
N GLY A 75 8.09 -2.68 -28.66
CA GLY A 75 7.79 -1.30 -29.09
C GLY A 75 6.30 -0.97 -29.16
N GLU A 76 5.42 -1.97 -29.25
CA GLU A 76 3.98 -1.79 -29.00
C GLU A 76 3.73 -2.06 -27.52
N PRO A 77 3.35 -1.05 -26.70
CA PRO A 77 3.04 -1.29 -25.31
C PRO A 77 1.89 -2.30 -25.27
N MET A 78 2.10 -3.45 -24.61
CA MET A 78 1.09 -4.50 -24.58
C MET A 78 -0.28 -3.87 -24.24
N PRO A 79 -1.37 -4.23 -24.93
CA PRO A 79 -2.70 -3.71 -24.61
C PRO A 79 -3.06 -3.89 -23.13
N SER A 80 -2.53 -4.93 -22.49
CA SER A 80 -2.63 -5.16 -21.05
C SER A 80 -1.86 -4.15 -20.20
N LEU A 81 -0.69 -3.68 -20.65
CA LEU A 81 0.10 -2.63 -19.99
C LEU A 81 -0.56 -1.25 -20.16
N ARG A 82 -1.07 -0.91 -21.35
CA ARG A 82 -1.86 0.33 -21.51
C ARG A 82 -3.14 0.30 -20.67
N ALA A 83 -3.84 -0.83 -20.65
CA ALA A 83 -5.01 -1.00 -19.79
C ALA A 83 -4.64 -0.95 -18.29
N LEU A 84 -3.42 -1.36 -17.91
CA LEU A 84 -2.92 -1.21 -16.55
C LEU A 84 -2.58 0.26 -16.25
N GLU A 85 -1.90 0.95 -17.16
CA GLU A 85 -1.56 2.38 -17.05
C GLU A 85 -2.82 3.24 -17.00
N GLU A 86 -3.84 2.92 -17.79
CA GLU A 86 -5.13 3.61 -17.78
C GLU A 86 -5.93 3.32 -16.50
N LYS A 87 -5.83 2.10 -15.94
CA LYS A 87 -6.35 1.78 -14.60
C LYS A 87 -5.59 2.46 -13.47
N VAL A 88 -4.27 2.60 -13.58
CA VAL A 88 -3.42 3.30 -12.60
C VAL A 88 -3.67 4.81 -12.67
N ALA A 89 -3.83 5.37 -13.88
CA ALA A 89 -4.23 6.76 -14.07
C ALA A 89 -5.65 7.01 -13.53
N GLY A 90 -6.59 6.08 -13.74
CA GLY A 90 -7.92 6.13 -13.14
C GLY A 90 -7.90 6.03 -11.61
N LEU A 91 -6.92 5.33 -11.03
CA LEU A 91 -6.68 5.29 -9.58
C LEU A 91 -6.08 6.60 -9.05
N ASP A 92 -5.21 7.25 -9.83
CA ASP A 92 -4.67 8.57 -9.49
C ASP A 92 -5.77 9.64 -9.55
N GLU A 93 -6.60 9.64 -10.60
CA GLU A 93 -7.78 10.50 -10.69
C GLU A 93 -8.78 10.21 -9.58
N TRP A 94 -9.06 8.94 -9.25
CA TRP A 94 -9.93 8.57 -8.13
C TRP A 94 -9.35 9.01 -6.78
N ARG A 95 -8.03 8.89 -6.60
CA ARG A 95 -7.35 9.38 -5.40
C ARG A 95 -7.52 10.88 -5.26
N ASP A 96 -7.39 11.64 -6.33
CA ASP A 96 -7.43 13.10 -6.27
C ASP A 96 -8.87 13.66 -6.27
N THR A 97 -9.83 12.95 -6.87
CA THR A 97 -11.25 13.38 -6.96
C THR A 97 -12.14 12.84 -5.84
N VAL A 98 -11.84 11.66 -5.30
CA VAL A 98 -12.68 11.00 -4.29
C VAL A 98 -11.96 10.90 -2.96
N PHE A 99 -10.74 10.37 -2.93
CA PHE A 99 -10.04 10.10 -1.67
C PHE A 99 -9.54 11.37 -0.98
N ARG A 100 -8.84 12.25 -1.69
CA ARG A 100 -8.31 13.53 -1.19
C ARG A 100 -9.41 14.44 -0.62
N PRO A 101 -10.55 14.67 -1.33
CA PRO A 101 -11.64 15.47 -0.77
C PRO A 101 -12.31 14.82 0.45
N GLN A 102 -12.38 13.49 0.51
CA GLN A 102 -12.90 12.78 1.68
C GLN A 102 -11.96 12.90 2.89
N GLU A 103 -10.64 12.82 2.69
CA GLU A 103 -9.64 13.12 3.73
C GLU A 103 -9.74 14.56 4.24
N GLU A 104 -9.87 15.53 3.33
CA GLU A 104 -10.05 16.95 3.65
C GLU A 104 -11.32 17.14 4.49
N ARG A 105 -12.42 16.50 4.10
CA ARG A 105 -13.71 16.55 4.81
C ARG A 105 -13.64 15.86 6.18
N LEU A 106 -12.90 14.77 6.30
CA LEU A 106 -12.62 14.10 7.58
C LEU A 106 -11.79 14.98 8.52
N ARG A 107 -10.83 15.73 7.97
CA ARG A 107 -10.06 16.73 8.72
C ARG A 107 -10.96 17.85 9.23
N GLN A 108 -11.75 18.44 8.33
CA GLN A 108 -12.70 19.50 8.69
C GLN A 108 -13.71 19.06 9.76
N LEU A 109 -14.23 17.83 9.66
CA LEU A 109 -15.12 17.27 10.67
C LEU A 109 -14.41 17.07 12.01
N ARG A 110 -13.15 16.60 12.01
CA ARG A 110 -12.35 16.50 13.24
C ARG A 110 -12.11 17.86 13.89
N ASP A 111 -11.79 18.88 13.09
CA ASP A 111 -11.56 20.23 13.61
C ASP A 111 -12.87 20.82 14.18
N GLN A 112 -14.00 20.61 13.51
CA GLN A 112 -15.32 20.99 14.03
C GLN A 112 -15.66 20.27 15.34
N ILE A 113 -15.41 18.96 15.42
CA ILE A 113 -15.60 18.19 16.66
C ILE A 113 -14.72 18.76 17.79
N GLY A 114 -13.45 19.08 17.52
CA GLY A 114 -12.55 19.70 18.50
C GLY A 114 -13.06 21.06 19.01
N VAL A 115 -13.68 21.86 18.14
CA VAL A 115 -14.33 23.13 18.55
C VAL A 115 -15.58 22.87 19.39
N PHE A 116 -16.40 21.87 19.05
CA PHE A 116 -17.57 21.53 19.87
C PHE A 116 -17.17 20.97 21.24
N GLU A 117 -16.11 20.17 21.31
CA GLU A 117 -15.57 19.65 22.57
C GLU A 117 -14.98 20.77 23.44
N SER A 118 -14.29 21.74 22.85
CA SER A 118 -13.80 22.91 23.60
C SER A 118 -14.94 23.76 24.16
N ILE A 119 -16.00 24.00 23.36
CA ILE A 119 -17.20 24.70 23.84
C ILE A 119 -17.90 23.91 24.95
N ALA A 120 -18.07 22.60 24.79
CA ALA A 120 -18.73 21.76 25.79
C ALA A 120 -17.94 21.69 27.12
N THR A 121 -16.60 21.69 27.05
CA THR A 121 -15.75 21.73 28.24
C THR A 121 -15.81 23.10 28.92
N GLU A 122 -15.78 24.20 28.17
CA GLU A 122 -15.97 25.57 28.67
C GLU A 122 -17.34 25.71 29.39
N GLU A 123 -18.41 25.19 28.79
CA GLU A 123 -19.75 25.20 29.40
C GLU A 123 -19.80 24.39 30.71
N LYS A 124 -19.17 23.20 30.75
CA LYS A 124 -19.03 22.42 31.99
C LYS A 124 -18.27 23.19 33.06
N VAL A 125 -17.18 23.87 32.70
CA VAL A 125 -16.41 24.72 33.64
C VAL A 125 -17.27 25.87 34.16
N GLN A 126 -18.06 26.53 33.31
CA GLN A 126 -18.99 27.57 33.73
C GLN A 126 -20.09 27.05 34.66
N GLN A 127 -20.66 25.88 34.37
CA GLN A 127 -21.64 25.22 35.25
C GLN A 127 -21.02 24.88 36.62
N MET A 128 -19.78 24.39 36.63
CA MET A 128 -19.03 24.12 37.86
C MET A 128 -18.78 25.40 38.66
N ARG A 129 -18.44 26.52 38.01
CA ARG A 129 -18.32 27.83 38.65
C ARG A 129 -19.65 28.30 39.27
N LYS A 130 -20.76 28.15 38.55
CA LYS A 130 -22.11 28.48 39.06
C LYS A 130 -22.49 27.61 40.26
N LEU A 131 -22.27 26.30 40.18
CA LEU A 131 -22.52 25.36 41.29
C LEU A 131 -21.63 25.68 42.50
N HIS A 132 -20.38 26.07 42.26
CA HIS A 132 -19.46 26.48 43.32
C HIS A 132 -19.96 27.76 44.01
N ALA A 133 -20.37 28.78 43.25
CA ALA A 133 -20.95 30.02 43.78
C ALA A 133 -22.20 29.74 44.63
N VAL A 134 -23.09 28.87 44.17
CA VAL A 134 -24.28 28.45 44.94
C VAL A 134 -23.87 27.77 46.25
N ARG A 135 -22.87 26.87 46.23
CA ARG A 135 -22.36 26.22 47.46
C ARG A 135 -21.69 27.21 48.42
N VAL A 136 -21.04 28.25 47.92
CA VAL A 136 -20.46 29.33 48.73
C VAL A 136 -21.59 30.12 49.41
N LEU A 137 -22.60 30.55 48.66
CA LEU A 137 -23.77 31.25 49.19
C LEU A 137 -24.53 30.42 50.23
N GLN A 138 -24.74 29.12 49.97
CA GLN A 138 -25.38 28.21 50.93
C GLN A 138 -24.56 28.05 52.22
N ARG A 139 -23.22 28.00 52.13
CA ARG A 139 -22.34 27.94 53.31
C ARG A 139 -22.37 29.26 54.10
N ALA A 140 -22.34 30.40 53.42
CA ALA A 140 -22.46 31.72 54.06
C ALA A 140 -23.82 31.89 54.76
N TRP A 141 -24.90 31.45 54.12
CA TRP A 141 -26.25 31.44 54.68
C TRP A 141 -26.37 30.49 55.88
N LYS A 142 -25.79 29.30 55.81
CA LYS A 142 -25.78 28.34 56.92
C LYS A 142 -25.01 28.89 58.12
N ARG A 143 -23.83 29.49 57.91
CA ARG A 143 -23.04 30.15 58.96
C ARG A 143 -23.78 31.33 59.59
N THR A 144 -24.48 32.14 58.81
CA THR A 144 -25.30 33.24 59.36
C THR A 144 -26.50 32.74 60.16
N LEU A 145 -27.13 31.63 59.74
CA LEU A 145 -28.18 30.96 60.53
C LEU A 145 -27.63 30.33 61.81
N ASP A 146 -26.47 29.69 61.77
CA ASP A 146 -25.83 29.09 62.94
C ASP A 146 -25.40 30.16 63.94
N ILE A 147 -24.91 31.32 63.48
CA ILE A 147 -24.63 32.49 64.32
C ILE A 147 -25.92 33.07 64.92
N LYS A 148 -27.03 33.12 64.17
CA LYS A 148 -28.34 33.54 64.69
C LYS A 148 -28.89 32.56 65.73
N ARG A 149 -28.72 31.24 65.52
CA ARG A 149 -29.10 30.18 66.47
C ARG A 149 -28.24 30.24 67.74
N ALA A 150 -26.93 30.45 67.62
CA ALA A 150 -26.02 30.64 68.75
C ALA A 150 -26.34 31.89 69.58
N LYS A 151 -26.82 32.97 68.94
CA LYS A 151 -27.31 34.18 69.64
C LYS A 151 -28.65 34.00 70.37
N LYS A 152 -29.43 32.96 70.05
CA LYS A 152 -30.66 32.64 70.80
C LYS A 152 -30.37 31.98 72.17
N GLY A 153 -29.13 31.59 72.44
CA GLY A 153 -28.73 30.91 73.68
C GLY A 153 -27.80 31.68 74.64
N LYS A 154 -27.20 32.83 74.26
CA LYS A 154 -26.28 33.57 75.15
C LYS A 154 -26.39 35.08 75.02
N LYS A 155 -26.37 35.73 76.19
CA LYS A 155 -26.42 37.18 76.48
C LYS A 155 -25.67 38.06 75.47
N LYS A 156 -26.32 39.21 75.18
CA LYS A 156 -25.79 40.40 74.49
C LYS A 156 -24.34 40.71 74.90
N GLY A 157 -23.45 40.76 73.90
CA GLY A 157 -22.10 41.27 74.04
C GLY A 157 -21.52 41.66 72.67
N LYS A 158 -21.30 42.97 72.50
CA LYS A 158 -20.53 43.69 71.47
C LYS A 158 -20.76 43.33 70.00
N GLY A 159 -21.22 44.33 69.22
CA GLY A 159 -21.20 44.30 67.76
C GLY A 159 -19.79 43.97 67.26
N LYS A 160 -19.69 42.98 66.37
CA LYS A 160 -18.44 42.62 65.70
C LYS A 160 -18.47 43.20 64.29
N ASN A 161 -17.35 43.81 63.90
CA ASN A 161 -17.10 44.48 62.62
C ASN A 161 -17.52 43.63 61.42
N PHE A 162 -18.00 44.28 60.37
CA PHE A 162 -18.31 43.72 59.05
C PHE A 162 -17.15 42.85 58.48
N GLU A 163 -15.90 43.20 58.81
CA GLU A 163 -14.69 42.43 58.48
C GLU A 163 -14.62 41.05 59.13
N ALA A 164 -15.19 40.86 60.32
CA ALA A 164 -15.22 39.54 60.96
C ALA A 164 -16.25 38.59 60.32
N VAL A 165 -17.19 39.13 59.52
CA VAL A 165 -18.21 38.36 58.79
C VAL A 165 -17.70 37.89 57.44
N CYS A 166 -16.76 38.64 56.82
CA CYS A 166 -16.19 38.37 55.51
C CYS A 166 -14.78 37.74 55.56
N ALA A 167 -14.35 37.26 56.73
CA ALA A 167 -13.02 36.69 56.91
C ALA A 167 -12.91 35.35 56.14
N GLY A 168 -12.22 35.38 55.00
CA GLY A 168 -11.96 34.22 54.13
C GLY A 168 -12.62 34.27 52.75
N ASP A 169 -13.32 35.36 52.41
CA ASP A 169 -13.87 35.60 51.07
C ASP A 169 -12.89 36.41 50.19
N SER A 170 -13.01 36.33 48.86
CA SER A 170 -12.14 37.05 47.93
C SER A 170 -12.33 38.57 48.07
N GLU A 171 -11.26 39.37 47.88
CA GLU A 171 -11.35 40.83 48.02
C GLU A 171 -12.41 41.46 47.10
N GLU A 172 -12.64 40.87 45.92
CA GLU A 172 -13.67 41.29 44.96
C GLU A 172 -15.10 41.09 45.51
N ASP A 173 -15.36 39.97 46.17
CA ASP A 173 -16.67 39.68 46.78
C ASP A 173 -16.96 40.61 47.95
N VAL A 174 -15.94 40.88 48.78
CA VAL A 174 -16.05 41.82 49.91
C VAL A 174 -16.29 43.25 49.42
N ALA A 175 -15.65 43.64 48.31
CA ALA A 175 -15.85 44.94 47.68
C ALA A 175 -17.26 45.07 47.09
N ALA A 176 -17.80 44.03 46.44
CA ALA A 176 -19.16 44.05 45.89
C ALA A 176 -20.23 44.18 46.99
N VAL A 177 -20.05 43.50 48.13
CA VAL A 177 -20.97 43.61 49.27
C VAL A 177 -20.82 44.98 49.94
N ARG A 178 -19.60 45.52 50.11
CA ARG A 178 -19.41 46.89 50.59
C ARG A 178 -20.09 47.90 49.69
N ALA A 179 -19.89 47.83 48.37
CA ALA A 179 -20.51 48.72 47.40
C ALA A 179 -22.04 48.62 47.41
N MET A 180 -22.61 47.43 47.60
CA MET A 180 -24.06 47.26 47.72
C MET A 180 -24.59 47.86 49.02
N VAL A 181 -23.92 47.63 50.15
CA VAL A 181 -24.29 48.21 51.44
C VAL A 181 -24.18 49.73 51.37
N GLU A 182 -23.08 50.24 50.81
CA GLU A 182 -22.80 51.65 50.63
C GLU A 182 -23.87 52.29 49.75
N LYS A 183 -24.19 51.68 48.60
CA LYS A 183 -25.29 52.11 47.72
C LYS A 183 -26.66 52.11 48.41
N ILE A 184 -26.96 51.12 49.24
CA ILE A 184 -28.20 51.10 50.03
C ILE A 184 -28.20 52.24 51.06
N THR A 185 -27.09 52.49 51.76
CA THR A 185 -26.99 53.65 52.67
C THR A 185 -27.07 54.97 51.91
N SER A 186 -26.46 55.09 50.74
CA SER A 186 -26.51 56.28 49.89
C SER A 186 -27.90 56.53 49.33
N GLU A 187 -28.62 55.49 48.88
CA GLU A 187 -30.03 55.62 48.46
C GLU A 187 -30.95 55.97 49.63
N ILE A 188 -30.68 55.44 50.84
CA ILE A 188 -31.43 55.80 52.06
C ILE A 188 -31.16 57.26 52.47
N MET A 189 -29.92 57.74 52.33
CA MET A 189 -29.54 59.12 52.68
C MET A 189 -30.06 60.11 51.62
N ALA A 190 -29.87 59.83 50.33
CA ALA A 190 -30.32 60.67 49.23
C ALA A 190 -31.86 60.81 49.19
N HIS A 191 -32.61 59.72 49.33
CA HIS A 191 -34.08 59.79 49.40
C HIS A 191 -34.63 60.17 50.77
N GLY A 192 -33.80 60.16 51.82
CA GLY A 192 -34.19 60.57 53.17
C GLY A 192 -34.05 62.07 53.42
N GLU A 193 -33.14 62.75 52.73
CA GLU A 193 -32.83 64.18 52.94
C GLU A 193 -33.47 65.10 51.90
N GLU A 194 -33.56 64.72 50.62
CA GLU A 194 -33.98 65.66 49.56
C GLU A 194 -35.49 65.88 49.44
N GLU A 195 -36.34 64.97 49.94
CA GLU A 195 -37.79 65.03 49.63
C GLU A 195 -38.71 65.16 50.87
N TYR A 196 -38.17 65.04 52.09
CA TYR A 196 -39.01 64.95 53.30
C TYR A 196 -38.46 65.63 54.56
N ASP A 197 -37.57 66.62 54.42
CA ASP A 197 -37.41 67.66 55.45
C ASP A 197 -38.24 68.88 55.02
N SER A 198 -39.57 68.68 54.86
CA SER A 198 -40.51 69.74 54.47
C SER A 198 -40.77 70.77 55.58
N TYR A 199 -39.93 70.78 56.61
CA TYR A 199 -39.85 71.83 57.59
C TYR A 199 -38.74 72.77 57.16
N ASP A 200 -39.14 74.00 56.83
CA ASP A 200 -38.26 75.15 56.70
C ASP A 200 -37.15 75.04 57.78
N PRO A 201 -35.85 75.09 57.41
CA PRO A 201 -34.74 74.94 58.36
C PRO A 201 -34.85 75.88 59.56
N GLU A 202 -35.59 76.99 59.41
CA GLU A 202 -35.86 78.02 60.41
C GLU A 202 -37.20 77.86 61.15
N SER A 203 -37.98 76.80 60.88
CA SER A 203 -39.28 76.60 61.52
C SER A 203 -39.14 76.52 63.04
N LEU A 204 -39.86 77.42 63.72
CA LEU A 204 -39.87 77.56 65.18
C LEU A 204 -40.09 76.20 65.88
N GLN A 205 -40.93 75.34 65.31
CA GLN A 205 -41.23 73.99 65.81
C GLN A 205 -40.02 73.05 65.80
N LYS A 206 -39.15 73.10 64.78
CA LYS A 206 -37.94 72.26 64.71
C LYS A 206 -36.89 72.71 65.71
N VAL A 207 -36.76 74.03 65.90
CA VAL A 207 -35.91 74.64 66.92
C VAL A 207 -36.43 74.29 68.31
N GLU A 208 -37.71 74.48 68.58
CA GLU A 208 -38.36 74.12 69.85
C GLU A 208 -38.26 72.63 70.15
N PHE A 209 -38.47 71.76 69.17
CA PHE A 209 -38.33 70.31 69.33
C PHE A 209 -36.88 69.91 69.62
N ASN A 210 -35.90 70.51 68.94
CA ASN A 210 -34.48 70.30 69.26
C ASN A 210 -34.11 70.85 70.65
N ILE A 211 -34.66 71.98 71.07
CA ILE A 211 -34.50 72.52 72.42
C ILE A 211 -35.11 71.55 73.45
N GLN A 212 -36.28 70.98 73.18
CA GLN A 212 -36.91 69.98 74.05
C GLN A 212 -36.10 68.69 74.13
N ILE A 213 -35.59 68.18 73.00
CA ILE A 213 -34.69 67.02 72.95
C ILE A 213 -33.43 67.29 73.78
N ASN A 214 -32.83 68.46 73.62
CA ASN A 214 -31.65 68.86 74.37
C ASN A 214 -31.98 68.98 75.87
N ARG A 215 -33.11 69.58 76.23
CA ARG A 215 -33.55 69.70 77.63
C ARG A 215 -33.79 68.34 78.28
N VAL A 216 -34.51 67.44 77.62
CA VAL A 216 -34.72 66.07 78.13
C VAL A 216 -33.40 65.30 78.16
N GLY A 217 -32.54 65.49 77.15
CA GLY A 217 -31.21 64.88 77.09
C GLY A 217 -30.26 65.37 78.19
N MET A 218 -30.39 66.63 78.61
CA MET A 218 -29.69 67.20 79.77
C MET A 218 -30.27 66.67 81.07
N ILE A 219 -31.59 66.71 81.28
CA ILE A 219 -32.24 66.19 82.50
C ILE A 219 -31.90 64.72 82.72
N LEU A 220 -32.03 63.88 81.69
CA LEU A 220 -31.64 62.46 81.79
C LEU A 220 -30.13 62.29 82.00
N GLY A 221 -29.31 63.24 81.51
CA GLY A 221 -27.88 63.28 81.75
C GLY A 221 -27.55 63.57 83.22
N GLU A 222 -28.14 64.63 83.77
CA GLU A 222 -28.02 65.03 85.17
C GLU A 222 -28.56 63.94 86.11
N MET A 223 -29.72 63.36 85.81
CA MET A 223 -30.25 62.19 86.54
C MET A 223 -29.28 61.00 86.54
N THR A 224 -28.61 60.74 85.41
CA THR A 224 -27.64 59.65 85.35
C THR A 224 -26.42 59.98 86.22
N GLN A 225 -25.95 61.23 86.20
CA GLN A 225 -24.81 61.70 86.99
C GLN A 225 -25.11 61.77 88.49
N THR A 226 -26.31 62.16 88.90
CA THR A 226 -26.74 62.14 90.31
C THR A 226 -26.93 60.72 90.82
N LEU A 227 -27.48 59.81 90.02
CA LEU A 227 -27.51 58.38 90.35
C LEU A 227 -26.09 57.78 90.48
N GLU A 228 -25.15 58.22 89.64
CA GLU A 228 -23.74 57.82 89.76
C GLU A 228 -23.10 58.27 91.08
N VAL A 229 -23.36 59.50 91.50
CA VAL A 229 -22.90 60.01 92.81
C VAL A 229 -23.58 59.29 93.96
N LEU A 230 -24.90 59.11 93.91
CA LEU A 230 -25.67 58.42 94.94
C LEU A 230 -25.18 56.99 95.19
N PHE A 231 -24.89 56.24 94.12
CA PHE A 231 -24.36 54.89 94.29
C PHE A 231 -22.91 54.87 94.77
N CYS A 232 -22.14 55.92 94.50
CA CYS A 232 -20.76 56.06 94.98
C CYS A 232 -20.66 56.66 96.40
N LEU A 233 -21.74 57.22 96.97
CA LEU A 233 -21.75 57.82 98.32
C LEU A 233 -21.10 56.95 99.40
N PRO A 234 -21.41 55.65 99.53
CA PRO A 234 -20.79 54.81 100.55
C PRO A 234 -19.27 54.66 100.39
N ILE A 235 -18.75 54.71 99.16
CA ILE A 235 -17.33 54.62 98.84
C ILE A 235 -16.64 55.96 99.11
N ILE A 236 -17.32 57.07 98.82
CA ILE A 236 -16.84 58.42 99.12
C ILE A 236 -16.77 58.63 100.64
N CYS A 237 -17.76 58.11 101.39
CA CYS A 237 -17.79 58.19 102.87
C CYS A 237 -16.64 57.43 103.54
N GLN A 238 -16.06 56.42 102.87
CA GLN A 238 -14.93 55.64 103.38
C GLN A 238 -13.56 56.29 103.10
N ASN A 239 -13.52 57.37 102.31
CA ASN A 239 -12.28 58.03 101.91
C ASN A 239 -12.22 59.46 102.50
N GLU A 240 -11.54 59.60 103.64
CA GLU A 240 -11.47 60.87 104.40
C GLU A 240 -10.93 62.04 103.58
N ALA A 241 -9.99 61.81 102.67
CA ALA A 241 -9.42 62.86 101.82
C ALA A 241 -10.41 63.47 100.82
N LEU A 242 -11.43 62.71 100.37
CA LEU A 242 -12.47 63.20 99.46
C LEU A 242 -13.61 63.89 100.22
N LEU A 243 -13.87 63.46 101.45
CA LEU A 243 -14.82 64.13 102.36
C LEU A 243 -14.32 65.52 102.75
N ASP A 244 -13.02 65.66 103.01
CA ASP A 244 -12.40 66.95 103.38
C ASP A 244 -12.36 67.97 102.25
N ALA A 245 -12.29 67.51 100.99
CA ALA A 245 -12.21 68.38 99.81
C ALA A 245 -13.59 68.85 99.30
N CYS A 246 -14.69 68.16 99.64
CA CYS A 246 -15.99 68.37 99.01
C CYS A 246 -17.11 68.86 99.95
N PHE A 247 -16.93 68.77 101.27
CA PHE A 247 -17.98 69.04 102.26
C PHE A 247 -17.47 69.90 103.43
N ASP A 248 -18.31 70.80 103.95
CA ASP A 248 -18.06 71.55 105.18
C ASP A 248 -18.30 70.65 106.43
N VAL A 249 -17.84 71.10 107.61
CA VAL A 249 -17.84 70.29 108.85
C VAL A 249 -19.25 69.77 109.22
N ASP A 250 -20.28 70.58 108.99
CA ASP A 250 -21.67 70.22 109.28
C ASP A 250 -22.23 69.21 108.26
N ASP A 251 -21.86 69.33 106.98
CA ASP A 251 -22.25 68.41 105.91
C ASP A 251 -21.62 67.01 106.09
N LYS A 252 -20.38 66.96 106.60
CA LYS A 252 -19.68 65.69 106.92
C LYS A 252 -20.42 64.89 107.98
N ASN A 253 -21.02 65.56 108.97
CA ASN A 253 -21.76 64.90 110.05
C ASN A 253 -23.08 64.32 109.54
N VAL A 254 -23.79 65.03 108.65
CA VAL A 254 -25.03 64.54 108.02
C VAL A 254 -24.77 63.33 107.12
N ILE A 255 -23.67 63.34 106.35
CA ILE A 255 -23.29 62.24 105.46
C ILE A 255 -22.79 61.01 106.25
N LYS A 256 -22.02 61.22 107.33
CA LYS A 256 -21.62 60.14 108.26
C LYS A 256 -22.84 59.51 108.94
N PHE A 257 -23.82 60.31 109.33
CA PHE A 257 -25.09 59.82 109.89
C PHE A 257 -25.89 58.98 108.88
N LEU A 258 -26.01 59.44 107.63
CA LEU A 258 -26.72 58.71 106.57
C LEU A 258 -26.02 57.40 106.18
N SER A 259 -24.70 57.38 106.12
CA SER A 259 -23.94 56.15 105.85
C SER A 259 -24.02 55.13 106.99
N GLN A 260 -24.05 55.58 108.25
CA GLN A 260 -24.34 54.72 109.40
C GLN A 260 -25.78 54.20 109.38
N TYR A 261 -26.76 55.04 109.03
CA TYR A 261 -28.17 54.66 108.92
C TYR A 261 -28.43 53.64 107.79
N ILE A 262 -27.72 53.77 106.66
CA ILE A 262 -27.78 52.79 105.57
C ILE A 262 -27.07 51.48 105.95
N ALA A 263 -25.97 51.56 106.72
CA ALA A 263 -25.22 50.38 107.17
C ALA A 263 -25.94 49.60 108.28
N SER A 264 -26.61 50.27 109.23
CA SER A 264 -27.34 49.63 110.33
C SER A 264 -28.56 48.84 109.87
N ASN A 265 -29.13 49.17 108.70
CA ASN A 265 -30.26 48.46 108.09
C ASN A 265 -29.85 47.28 107.19
N THR A 266 -28.58 46.84 107.20
CA THR A 266 -28.06 45.80 106.28
C THR A 266 -27.49 44.55 106.97
N THR A 267 -28.12 44.08 108.05
CA THR A 267 -28.00 42.68 108.51
C THR A 267 -29.18 41.82 107.99
N PRO A 268 -28.94 40.60 107.46
CA PRO A 268 -29.96 39.86 106.74
C PRO A 268 -30.75 38.93 107.67
N ALA A 269 -31.74 39.46 108.37
CA ALA A 269 -32.89 38.71 108.87
C ALA A 269 -33.86 39.68 109.53
N MET A 270 -34.88 40.17 108.82
CA MET A 270 -36.13 40.57 109.47
C MET A 270 -37.29 40.36 108.51
N THR A 271 -38.22 39.55 108.99
CA THR A 271 -39.59 39.41 108.54
C THR A 271 -40.31 40.75 108.59
N LYS A 272 -41.28 40.87 107.68
CA LYS A 272 -42.24 41.96 107.56
C LYS A 272 -43.08 42.01 108.84
N ASP A 273 -42.71 42.90 109.77
CA ASP A 273 -43.47 43.47 110.89
C ASP A 273 -42.46 43.80 112.00
N ASP A 274 -41.89 45.00 111.91
CA ASP A 274 -41.33 45.84 113.00
C ASP A 274 -40.47 46.95 112.35
N ILE A 275 -41.16 47.88 111.67
CA ILE A 275 -40.64 49.23 111.43
C ILE A 275 -41.78 50.17 111.80
N ASP A 276 -41.69 50.75 112.99
CA ASP A 276 -42.58 51.84 113.39
C ASP A 276 -42.14 53.10 112.63
N VAL A 277 -42.93 53.48 111.62
CA VAL A 277 -42.61 54.55 110.66
C VAL A 277 -42.82 55.96 111.26
N GLU A 278 -43.24 56.08 112.52
CA GLU A 278 -43.55 57.36 113.16
C GLU A 278 -42.38 58.08 113.85
N GLU A 279 -41.19 57.47 113.98
CA GLU A 279 -39.99 58.16 114.51
C GLU A 279 -39.05 58.74 113.44
N LEU A 280 -39.35 58.57 112.14
CA LEU A 280 -38.57 59.16 111.04
C LEU A 280 -39.20 60.45 110.51
N LYS A 281 -39.22 61.50 111.34
CA LYS A 281 -39.40 62.88 110.85
C LYS A 281 -38.10 63.37 110.21
N ILE A 282 -37.82 62.97 108.97
CA ILE A 282 -36.85 63.69 108.13
C ILE A 282 -37.54 64.98 107.66
N PRO A 283 -37.06 66.18 108.03
CA PRO A 283 -37.62 67.43 107.52
C PRO A 283 -37.47 67.48 105.99
N SER A 284 -38.56 67.69 105.26
CA SER A 284 -38.57 67.74 103.79
C SER A 284 -37.62 68.80 103.20
N GLY A 285 -37.21 69.81 103.98
CA GLY A 285 -36.18 70.79 103.62
C GLY A 285 -34.76 70.22 103.52
N GLN A 286 -34.41 69.24 104.37
CA GLN A 286 -33.07 68.63 104.38
C GLN A 286 -32.84 67.67 103.21
N LEU A 287 -33.91 67.06 102.67
CA LEU A 287 -33.87 66.23 101.46
C LEU A 287 -33.59 67.05 100.20
N ILE A 288 -34.11 68.29 100.15
CA ILE A 288 -33.83 69.25 99.07
C ILE A 288 -32.41 69.77 99.19
N GLU A 289 -31.94 70.09 100.40
CA GLU A 289 -30.55 70.47 100.67
C GLU A 289 -29.56 69.36 100.28
N LEU A 290 -29.87 68.11 100.62
CA LEU A 290 -29.10 66.93 100.19
C LEU A 290 -29.09 66.76 98.67
N ALA A 291 -30.23 66.95 97.99
CA ALA A 291 -30.29 66.89 96.53
C ALA A 291 -29.47 68.01 95.87
N THR A 292 -29.44 69.21 96.45
CA THR A 292 -28.60 70.32 95.98
C THR A 292 -27.11 70.10 96.27
N LEU A 293 -26.76 69.49 97.41
CA LEU A 293 -25.39 69.09 97.76
C LEU A 293 -24.85 68.00 96.84
N LEU A 294 -25.68 67.01 96.50
CA LEU A 294 -25.34 65.90 95.61
C LEU A 294 -25.28 66.28 94.12
N SER A 295 -25.74 67.48 93.78
CA SER A 295 -25.73 68.03 92.42
C SER A 295 -24.54 68.97 92.15
N LYS A 296 -23.59 69.10 93.09
CA LYS A 296 -22.36 69.89 92.90
C LYS A 296 -21.50 69.27 91.79
N LYS A 297 -21.13 70.07 90.77
CA LYS A 297 -20.35 69.62 89.59
C LYS A 297 -18.99 68.99 89.94
N GLU A 298 -18.37 69.45 91.03
CA GLU A 298 -17.09 68.96 91.53
C GLU A 298 -17.20 67.52 92.06
N LEU A 299 -18.31 67.19 92.71
CA LEU A 299 -18.63 65.86 93.22
C LEU A 299 -18.87 64.85 92.09
N HIS A 300 -19.53 65.29 91.01
CA HIS A 300 -19.68 64.49 89.79
C HIS A 300 -18.33 64.17 89.13
N ALA A 301 -17.37 65.10 89.13
CA ALA A 301 -16.04 64.90 88.54
C ALA A 301 -15.20 63.88 89.33
N ALA A 302 -15.24 63.94 90.67
CA ALA A 302 -14.53 63.01 91.54
C ALA A 302 -15.10 61.58 91.50
N THR A 303 -16.41 61.43 91.27
CA THR A 303 -17.10 60.12 91.32
C THR A 303 -16.95 59.27 90.06
N VAL A 304 -16.63 59.84 88.90
CA VAL A 304 -16.44 59.09 87.63
C VAL A 304 -15.40 57.96 87.78
N GLY A 305 -14.35 58.17 88.58
CA GLY A 305 -13.32 57.17 88.86
C GLY A 305 -13.81 55.98 89.70
N HIS A 306 -14.72 56.23 90.65
CA HIS A 306 -15.23 55.25 91.61
C HIS A 306 -16.39 54.40 91.08
N VAL A 307 -17.01 54.78 89.96
CA VAL A 307 -18.04 53.97 89.28
C VAL A 307 -17.53 52.57 88.88
N LYS A 308 -16.22 52.41 88.67
CA LYS A 308 -15.56 51.12 88.40
C LYS A 308 -15.38 50.22 89.63
N GLN A 309 -15.56 50.75 90.83
CA GLN A 309 -15.46 50.00 92.09
C GLN A 309 -16.85 49.57 92.61
N LEU A 310 -17.93 50.04 91.97
CA LEU A 310 -19.30 49.66 92.32
C LEU A 310 -19.60 48.17 92.02
N PRO A 311 -20.40 47.51 92.89
CA PRO A 311 -20.94 46.17 92.64
C PRO A 311 -21.63 46.05 91.28
N GLY A 312 -21.53 44.86 90.67
CA GLY A 312 -21.98 44.63 89.29
C GLY A 312 -23.47 44.91 89.01
N VAL A 313 -24.32 44.92 90.04
CA VAL A 313 -25.75 45.24 89.94
C VAL A 313 -25.95 46.72 89.63
N TYR A 314 -25.30 47.62 90.39
CA TYR A 314 -25.38 49.08 90.17
C TYR A 314 -24.76 49.48 88.83
N ARG A 315 -23.67 48.84 88.42
CA ARG A 315 -23.06 49.10 87.10
C ARG A 315 -23.96 48.70 85.94
N ARG A 316 -24.67 47.56 86.05
CA ARG A 316 -25.65 47.14 85.03
C ARG A 316 -26.83 48.09 84.99
N PHE A 317 -27.33 48.53 86.14
CA PHE A 317 -28.40 49.52 86.23
C PHE A 317 -27.98 50.86 85.57
N LEU A 318 -26.82 51.41 85.92
CA LEU A 318 -26.29 52.62 85.28
C LEU A 318 -26.08 52.45 83.78
N SER A 319 -25.60 51.28 83.33
CA SER A 319 -25.49 50.98 81.89
C SER A 319 -26.86 50.97 81.20
N ASN A 320 -27.88 50.38 81.83
CA ASN A 320 -29.24 50.36 81.30
C ASN A 320 -29.84 51.77 81.25
N ILE A 321 -29.59 52.62 82.25
CA ILE A 321 -30.03 54.02 82.26
C ILE A 321 -29.31 54.82 81.16
N ARG A 322 -28.01 54.60 80.96
CA ARG A 322 -27.25 55.21 79.84
C ARG A 322 -27.75 54.73 78.47
N GLU A 323 -28.08 53.45 78.32
CA GLU A 323 -28.71 52.91 77.10
C GLU A 323 -30.12 53.47 76.90
N PHE A 324 -30.91 53.59 77.97
CA PHE A 324 -32.23 54.20 77.95
C PHE A 324 -32.16 55.66 77.52
N ARG A 325 -31.21 56.45 78.05
CA ARG A 325 -30.96 57.83 77.60
C ARG A 325 -30.66 57.87 76.10
N LYS A 326 -29.76 57.02 75.60
CA LYS A 326 -29.43 56.95 74.17
C LYS A 326 -30.64 56.56 73.33
N PHE A 327 -31.41 55.57 73.77
CA PHE A 327 -32.61 55.12 73.10
C PHE A 327 -33.68 56.21 73.06
N THR A 328 -33.94 56.88 74.18
CA THR A 328 -34.92 57.97 74.29
C THR A 328 -34.53 59.16 73.42
N ILE A 329 -33.25 59.58 73.41
CA ILE A 329 -32.76 60.62 72.50
C ILE A 329 -32.92 60.19 71.03
N ASN A 330 -32.55 58.96 70.68
CA ASN A 330 -32.70 58.46 69.31
C ASN A 330 -34.17 58.35 68.87
N LYS A 331 -35.05 57.94 69.78
CA LYS A 331 -36.50 57.84 69.54
C LYS A 331 -37.13 59.22 69.41
N MET A 332 -36.68 60.21 70.19
CA MET A 332 -37.14 61.58 70.03
C MET A 332 -36.62 62.22 68.73
N LYS A 333 -35.43 61.84 68.26
CA LYS A 333 -34.90 62.24 66.94
C LYS A 333 -35.61 61.58 65.76
N LEU A 334 -36.38 60.51 65.99
CA LEU A 334 -37.25 59.86 64.99
C LEU A 334 -38.60 60.57 64.99
N THR A 335 -38.69 61.61 64.17
CA THR A 335 -39.98 62.29 63.92
C THR A 335 -40.89 61.37 63.12
N ALA A 336 -42.21 61.45 63.33
CA ALA A 336 -43.22 60.68 62.60
C ALA A 336 -43.05 60.74 61.06
N GLN A 337 -42.56 61.88 60.53
CA GLN A 337 -42.26 62.05 59.10
C GLN A 337 -41.06 61.20 58.63
N LYS A 338 -39.99 61.11 59.43
CA LYS A 338 -38.82 60.27 59.09
C LYS A 338 -39.17 58.78 59.12
N ASP A 339 -40.06 58.37 60.02
CA ASP A 339 -40.58 57.00 60.05
C ASP A 339 -41.50 56.72 58.86
N LEU A 340 -42.38 57.66 58.49
CA LEU A 340 -43.21 57.54 57.29
C LEU A 340 -42.36 57.46 56.01
N ALA A 341 -41.28 58.24 55.89
CA ALA A 341 -40.37 58.20 54.75
C ALA A 341 -39.65 56.84 54.64
N LYS A 342 -39.19 56.30 55.78
CA LYS A 342 -38.62 54.94 55.85
C LYS A 342 -39.63 53.89 55.42
N GLU A 343 -40.87 53.95 55.90
CA GLU A 343 -41.91 53.01 55.49
C GLU A 343 -42.21 53.09 53.99
N LYS A 344 -42.27 54.30 53.40
CA LYS A 344 -42.45 54.47 51.95
C LYS A 344 -41.29 53.87 51.14
N ILE A 345 -40.04 54.06 51.58
CA ILE A 345 -38.86 53.45 50.94
C ILE A 345 -38.94 51.92 51.05
N LEU A 346 -39.24 51.41 52.25
CA LEU A 346 -39.41 49.96 52.47
C LEU A 346 -40.51 49.38 51.58
N HIS A 347 -41.64 50.06 51.43
CA HIS A 347 -42.72 49.64 50.56
C HIS A 347 -42.31 49.64 49.07
N ARG A 348 -41.56 50.65 48.61
CA ARG A 348 -40.99 50.69 47.25
C ARG A 348 -40.04 49.53 47.01
N LEU A 349 -39.12 49.28 47.94
CA LEU A 349 -38.17 48.15 47.87
C LEU A 349 -38.90 46.80 47.90
N TRP A 350 -39.93 46.66 48.73
CA TRP A 350 -40.75 45.46 48.81
C TRP A 350 -41.49 45.21 47.48
N THR A 351 -42.10 46.25 46.91
CA THR A 351 -42.80 46.15 45.61
C THR A 351 -41.83 45.76 44.49
N ARG A 352 -40.62 46.34 44.47
CA ARG A 352 -39.57 45.98 43.51
C ARG A 352 -39.10 44.54 43.72
N ASN A 353 -38.91 44.12 44.97
CA ASN A 353 -38.52 42.74 45.30
C ASN A 353 -39.58 41.75 44.82
N GLU A 354 -40.86 42.07 44.99
CA GLU A 354 -41.96 41.23 44.54
C GLU A 354 -42.04 41.13 43.01
N ARG A 355 -41.75 42.23 42.28
CA ARG A 355 -41.60 42.19 40.81
C ARG A 355 -40.41 41.32 40.40
N ASN A 356 -39.25 41.52 41.02
CA ASN A 356 -38.05 40.73 40.74
C ASN A 356 -38.28 39.24 40.99
N LYS A 357 -39.00 38.87 42.06
CA LYS A 357 -39.40 37.47 42.32
C LYS A 357 -40.26 36.90 41.20
N LYS A 358 -41.23 37.67 40.69
CA LYS A 358 -42.06 37.24 39.56
C LYS A 358 -41.25 37.08 38.28
N GLU A 359 -40.28 37.97 38.02
CA GLU A 359 -39.38 37.85 36.88
C GLU A 359 -38.44 36.65 37.00
N ILE A 360 -37.86 36.41 38.18
CA ILE A 360 -37.04 35.23 38.46
C ILE A 360 -37.83 33.96 38.18
N ARG A 361 -39.08 33.84 38.67
CA ARG A 361 -39.94 32.69 38.39
C ARG A 361 -40.18 32.48 36.89
N LYS A 362 -40.47 33.56 36.14
CA LYS A 362 -40.63 33.47 34.68
C LYS A 362 -39.36 32.97 33.99
N ILE A 363 -38.19 33.44 34.42
CA ILE A 363 -36.91 32.99 33.86
C ILE A 363 -36.65 31.52 34.23
N GLU A 364 -36.96 31.12 35.46
CA GLU A 364 -36.87 29.73 35.92
C GLU A 364 -37.77 28.81 35.07
N ASP A 365 -39.02 29.21 34.83
CA ASP A 365 -39.96 28.46 33.98
C ASP A 365 -39.44 28.33 32.54
N ILE A 366 -38.92 29.41 31.96
CA ILE A 366 -38.31 29.38 30.61
C ILE A 366 -37.09 28.47 30.58
N LEU A 367 -36.28 28.46 31.65
CA LEU A 367 -35.11 27.59 31.75
C LEU A 367 -35.51 26.11 31.82
N VAL A 368 -36.57 25.77 32.58
CA VAL A 368 -37.11 24.41 32.63
C VAL A 368 -37.61 23.99 31.25
N MET A 369 -38.46 24.80 30.62
CA MET A 369 -38.98 24.53 29.26
C MET A 369 -37.85 24.34 28.23
N LYS A 370 -36.77 25.14 28.30
CA LYS A 370 -35.63 24.99 27.39
C LYS A 370 -34.81 23.73 27.68
N LYS A 371 -34.69 23.32 28.94
CA LYS A 371 -34.02 22.07 29.32
C LYS A 371 -34.80 20.86 28.81
N GLU A 372 -36.12 20.84 29.01
CA GLU A 372 -36.98 19.75 28.55
C GLU A 372 -36.90 19.59 27.02
N LYS A 373 -37.00 20.69 26.27
CA LYS A 373 -36.83 20.65 24.80
C LYS A 373 -35.45 20.17 24.36
N LEU A 374 -34.41 20.54 25.11
CA LEU A 374 -33.07 20.05 24.83
C LEU A 374 -32.98 18.55 25.11
N GLU A 375 -33.52 18.09 26.24
CA GLU A 375 -33.57 16.66 26.60
C GLU A 375 -34.34 15.84 25.57
N GLU A 376 -35.49 16.32 25.09
CA GLU A 376 -36.24 15.70 23.99
C GLU A 376 -35.41 15.60 22.71
N SER A 377 -34.83 16.73 22.25
CA SER A 377 -33.98 16.75 21.06
C SER A 377 -32.78 15.81 21.21
N VAL A 378 -32.21 15.74 22.40
CA VAL A 378 -31.09 14.87 22.73
C VAL A 378 -31.50 13.40 22.65
N GLN A 379 -32.65 13.03 23.23
CA GLN A 379 -33.20 11.68 23.13
C GLN A 379 -33.51 11.26 21.69
N GLU A 380 -34.06 12.17 20.87
CA GLU A 380 -34.28 11.91 19.44
C GLU A 380 -32.98 11.62 18.70
N LYS A 381 -31.93 12.43 18.93
CA LYS A 381 -30.62 12.20 18.33
C LYS A 381 -30.01 10.87 18.79
N TYR A 382 -30.18 10.51 20.06
CA TYR A 382 -29.71 9.24 20.60
C TYR A 382 -30.43 8.05 19.94
N ALA A 383 -31.75 8.13 19.74
CA ALA A 383 -32.50 7.11 19.02
C ALA A 383 -32.02 6.95 17.56
N VAL A 384 -31.65 8.05 16.89
CA VAL A 384 -31.06 7.98 15.54
C VAL A 384 -29.69 7.31 15.57
N ILE A 385 -28.84 7.64 16.55
CA ILE A 385 -27.52 7.02 16.70
C ILE A 385 -27.65 5.51 16.93
N GLU A 386 -28.57 5.07 17.79
CA GLU A 386 -28.78 3.64 18.04
C GLU A 386 -29.28 2.89 16.80
N ARG A 387 -30.17 3.50 16.00
CA ARG A 387 -30.57 2.91 14.70
C ARG A 387 -29.38 2.74 13.75
N TYR A 388 -28.54 3.77 13.61
CA TYR A 388 -27.36 3.65 12.75
C TYR A 388 -26.32 2.65 13.28
N ARG A 389 -26.21 2.48 14.59
CA ARG A 389 -25.36 1.42 15.17
C ARG A 389 -25.88 0.03 14.80
N GLN A 390 -27.19 -0.20 14.92
CA GLN A 390 -27.81 -1.46 14.51
C GLN A 390 -27.61 -1.73 13.01
N GLU A 391 -27.90 -0.74 12.16
CA GLU A 391 -27.69 -0.86 10.70
C GLU A 391 -26.22 -1.15 10.35
N TYR A 392 -25.27 -0.55 11.08
CA TYR A 392 -23.85 -0.80 10.90
C TYR A 392 -23.45 -2.22 11.32
N GLU A 393 -23.96 -2.72 12.44
CA GLU A 393 -23.74 -4.09 12.89
C GLU A 393 -24.32 -5.11 11.90
N GLU A 394 -25.56 -4.92 11.45
CA GLU A 394 -26.22 -5.76 10.43
C GLU A 394 -25.47 -5.73 9.09
N LEU A 395 -24.95 -4.57 8.68
CA LEU A 395 -24.13 -4.47 7.47
C LEU A 395 -22.80 -5.20 7.66
N GLY A 396 -22.18 -5.10 8.83
CA GLY A 396 -20.97 -5.82 9.19
C GLY A 396 -21.17 -7.34 9.19
N GLU A 397 -22.30 -7.83 9.71
CA GLU A 397 -22.69 -9.24 9.66
C GLU A 397 -22.91 -9.71 8.22
N ARG A 398 -23.73 -8.99 7.44
CA ARG A 398 -23.93 -9.29 6.02
C ARG A 398 -22.62 -9.32 5.24
N SER A 399 -21.70 -8.39 5.51
CA SER A 399 -20.39 -8.37 4.87
C SER A 399 -19.55 -9.58 5.26
N ARG A 400 -19.53 -9.98 6.54
CA ARG A 400 -18.80 -11.17 6.99
C ARG A 400 -19.37 -12.43 6.36
N ASP A 401 -20.69 -12.58 6.33
CA ASP A 401 -21.35 -13.73 5.71
C ASP A 401 -21.07 -13.80 4.21
N ASN A 402 -21.09 -12.66 3.51
CA ASN A 402 -20.74 -12.60 2.09
C ASN A 402 -19.29 -12.97 1.82
N ILE A 403 -18.36 -12.54 2.68
CA ILE A 403 -16.93 -12.92 2.57
C ILE A 403 -16.77 -14.42 2.78
N VAL A 404 -17.40 -15.00 3.80
CA VAL A 404 -17.35 -16.44 4.07
C VAL A 404 -17.92 -17.23 2.89
N LYS A 405 -19.11 -16.86 2.39
CA LYS A 405 -19.70 -17.50 1.21
C LYS A 405 -18.80 -17.40 -0.02
N PHE A 406 -18.21 -16.24 -0.27
CA PHE A 406 -17.29 -16.05 -1.39
C PHE A 406 -16.05 -16.92 -1.25
N MET A 407 -15.50 -17.06 -0.04
CA MET A 407 -14.38 -17.97 0.23
C MET A 407 -14.78 -19.42 -0.02
N ASP A 408 -15.93 -19.87 0.50
CA ASP A 408 -16.42 -21.24 0.32
C ASP A 408 -16.69 -21.56 -1.16
N ASP A 409 -17.30 -20.63 -1.89
CA ASP A 409 -17.57 -20.76 -3.32
C ASP A 409 -16.26 -20.81 -4.13
N SER A 410 -15.30 -19.93 -3.80
CA SER A 410 -13.98 -19.91 -4.43
C SER A 410 -13.20 -21.20 -4.15
N ASP A 411 -13.22 -21.70 -2.92
CA ASP A 411 -12.55 -22.96 -2.55
C ASP A 411 -13.19 -24.15 -3.27
N ARG A 412 -14.52 -24.14 -3.44
CA ARG A 412 -15.23 -25.16 -4.21
C ARG A 412 -14.89 -25.11 -5.70
N GLU A 413 -14.82 -23.93 -6.30
CA GLU A 413 -14.38 -23.76 -7.68
C GLU A 413 -12.93 -24.22 -7.85
N MET A 414 -12.07 -23.90 -6.90
CA MET A 414 -10.68 -24.32 -6.89
C MET A 414 -10.54 -25.84 -6.79
N TYR A 415 -11.33 -26.48 -5.91
CA TYR A 415 -11.39 -27.94 -5.80
C TYR A 415 -11.79 -28.59 -7.12
N HIS A 416 -12.86 -28.12 -7.77
CA HIS A 416 -13.29 -28.63 -9.07
C HIS A 416 -12.27 -28.38 -10.18
N TYR A 417 -11.53 -27.26 -10.13
CA TYR A 417 -10.44 -27.01 -11.05
C TYR A 417 -9.30 -28.03 -10.89
N PHE A 418 -8.90 -28.33 -9.64
CA PHE A 418 -7.88 -29.34 -9.35
C PHE A 418 -8.35 -30.73 -9.77
N GLU A 419 -9.55 -31.14 -9.41
CA GLU A 419 -10.14 -32.43 -9.81
C GLU A 419 -10.15 -32.59 -11.34
N ARG A 420 -10.54 -31.54 -12.07
CA ARG A 420 -10.50 -31.54 -13.55
C ARG A 420 -9.09 -31.58 -14.11
N SER A 421 -8.14 -30.93 -13.45
CA SER A 421 -6.73 -30.95 -13.82
C SER A 421 -6.13 -32.34 -13.62
N ASP A 422 -6.42 -32.98 -12.49
CA ASP A 422 -5.97 -34.33 -12.15
C ASP A 422 -6.54 -35.34 -13.14
N GLN A 423 -7.84 -35.25 -13.46
CA GLN A 423 -8.45 -36.12 -14.48
C GLN A 423 -7.80 -35.93 -15.86
N ARG A 424 -7.44 -34.70 -16.23
CA ARG A 424 -6.72 -34.45 -17.50
C ARG A 424 -5.31 -35.06 -17.45
N TYR A 425 -4.65 -34.97 -16.32
CA TYR A 425 -3.32 -35.55 -16.13
C TYR A 425 -3.36 -37.07 -16.23
N GLU A 426 -4.32 -37.72 -15.58
CA GLU A 426 -4.56 -39.16 -15.71
C GLU A 426 -4.84 -39.56 -17.17
N ASN A 427 -5.73 -38.84 -17.86
CA ASN A 427 -6.02 -39.11 -19.27
C ASN A 427 -4.78 -38.97 -20.17
N LEU A 428 -3.93 -37.96 -19.93
CA LEU A 428 -2.68 -37.77 -20.65
C LEU A 428 -1.67 -38.88 -20.36
N LEU A 429 -1.61 -39.37 -19.12
CA LEU A 429 -0.77 -40.51 -18.76
C LEU A 429 -1.24 -41.79 -19.44
N GLU A 430 -2.56 -42.03 -19.48
CA GLU A 430 -3.13 -43.17 -20.20
C GLU A 430 -2.86 -43.09 -21.71
N GLU A 431 -3.00 -41.90 -22.32
CA GLU A 431 -2.69 -41.68 -23.73
C GLU A 431 -1.19 -41.87 -24.02
N ALA A 432 -0.31 -41.38 -23.14
CA ALA A 432 1.14 -41.60 -23.25
C ALA A 432 1.49 -43.10 -23.15
N ALA A 433 0.88 -43.82 -22.20
CA ALA A 433 1.07 -45.26 -22.07
C ALA A 433 0.52 -46.03 -23.30
N GLY A 434 -0.64 -45.62 -23.82
CA GLY A 434 -1.25 -46.17 -25.03
C GLY A 434 -0.36 -45.99 -26.25
N THR A 435 0.13 -44.76 -26.48
CA THR A 435 1.02 -44.43 -27.60
C THR A 435 2.37 -45.17 -27.50
N GLN A 436 2.94 -45.28 -26.30
CA GLN A 436 4.16 -46.06 -26.07
C GLN A 436 3.95 -47.54 -26.42
N LYS A 437 2.81 -48.12 -26.01
CA LYS A 437 2.45 -49.51 -26.35
C LYS A 437 2.29 -49.70 -27.86
N THR A 438 1.58 -48.80 -28.54
CA THR A 438 1.43 -48.88 -30.00
C THR A 438 2.77 -48.75 -30.74
N TYR A 439 3.65 -47.85 -30.25
CA TYR A 439 4.99 -47.69 -30.80
C TYR A 439 5.83 -48.96 -30.64
N GLN A 440 5.82 -49.56 -29.44
CA GLN A 440 6.53 -50.83 -29.21
C GLN A 440 6.02 -51.96 -30.10
N GLN A 441 4.70 -52.05 -30.31
CA GLN A 441 4.11 -53.05 -31.21
C GLN A 441 4.53 -52.83 -32.67
N GLN A 442 4.49 -51.58 -33.15
CA GLN A 442 4.94 -51.24 -34.50
C GLN A 442 6.43 -51.54 -34.68
N LEU A 443 7.27 -51.16 -33.72
CA LEU A 443 8.70 -51.46 -33.74
C LEU A 443 8.96 -52.96 -33.81
N GLN A 444 8.23 -53.77 -33.03
CA GLN A 444 8.33 -55.22 -33.11
C GLN A 444 7.91 -55.74 -34.49
N ALA A 445 6.80 -55.26 -35.03
CA ALA A 445 6.34 -55.64 -36.37
C ALA A 445 7.39 -55.31 -37.44
N ASP A 446 7.93 -54.09 -37.44
CA ASP A 446 8.96 -53.66 -38.38
C ASP A 446 10.23 -54.51 -38.26
N LEU A 447 10.67 -54.81 -37.02
CA LEU A 447 11.82 -55.70 -36.78
C LEU A 447 11.58 -57.11 -37.32
N THR A 448 10.36 -57.65 -37.21
CA THR A 448 10.04 -58.96 -37.80
C THR A 448 10.09 -58.91 -39.33
N VAL A 449 9.51 -57.87 -39.94
CA VAL A 449 9.56 -57.68 -41.40
C VAL A 449 11.01 -57.55 -41.87
N GLU A 450 11.82 -56.76 -41.18
CA GLU A 450 13.24 -56.55 -41.46
C GLU A 450 14.02 -57.88 -41.41
N LYS A 451 13.83 -58.69 -40.35
CA LYS A 451 14.43 -60.03 -40.23
C LYS A 451 14.01 -60.94 -41.38
N THR A 452 12.73 -60.97 -41.74
CA THR A 452 12.25 -61.81 -42.86
C THR A 452 12.84 -61.37 -44.19
N ASN A 453 12.98 -60.05 -44.41
CA ASN A 453 13.60 -59.50 -45.61
C ASN A 453 15.10 -59.79 -45.67
N ARG A 454 15.83 -59.71 -44.54
CA ARG A 454 17.23 -60.15 -44.45
C ARG A 454 17.37 -61.62 -44.83
N LEU A 455 16.50 -62.49 -44.33
CA LEU A 455 16.50 -63.92 -44.66
C LEU A 455 16.19 -64.15 -46.15
N LYS A 456 15.20 -63.45 -46.72
CA LYS A 456 14.90 -63.52 -48.16
C LYS A 456 16.09 -63.07 -49.00
N LYS A 457 16.72 -61.94 -48.65
CA LYS A 457 17.93 -61.43 -49.31
C LYS A 457 19.04 -62.49 -49.26
N LEU A 458 19.31 -63.07 -48.10
CA LEU A 458 20.33 -64.12 -47.94
C LEU A 458 20.04 -65.36 -48.80
N LYS A 459 18.78 -65.82 -48.85
CA LYS A 459 18.37 -66.94 -49.70
C LYS A 459 18.58 -66.61 -51.19
N LEU A 460 18.17 -65.42 -51.63
CA LEU A 460 18.31 -64.98 -53.01
C LEU A 460 19.78 -64.83 -53.41
N THR A 461 20.62 -64.26 -52.53
CA THR A 461 22.07 -64.14 -52.79
C THR A 461 22.73 -65.51 -52.89
N ASN A 462 22.33 -66.46 -52.04
CA ASN A 462 22.82 -67.84 -52.11
C ASN A 462 22.38 -68.53 -53.41
N GLN A 463 21.13 -68.35 -53.83
CA GLN A 463 20.63 -68.87 -55.11
C GLN A 463 21.38 -68.27 -56.31
N LEU A 464 21.61 -66.96 -56.30
CA LEU A 464 22.39 -66.27 -57.34
C LEU A 464 23.82 -66.81 -57.38
N GLN A 465 24.46 -66.99 -56.22
CA GLN A 465 25.80 -67.55 -56.12
C GLN A 465 25.85 -69.00 -56.65
N MET A 466 24.84 -69.82 -56.35
CA MET A 466 24.72 -71.17 -56.92
C MET A 466 24.56 -71.15 -58.45
N TRP A 467 23.74 -70.25 -58.99
CA TRP A 467 23.57 -70.09 -60.44
C TRP A 467 24.83 -69.58 -61.12
N LEU A 468 25.54 -68.64 -60.50
CA LEU A 468 26.82 -68.15 -60.98
C LEU A 468 27.85 -69.29 -61.03
N HIS A 469 27.99 -70.06 -59.94
CA HIS A 469 28.89 -71.22 -59.92
C HIS A 469 28.53 -72.28 -60.97
N LYS A 470 27.23 -72.52 -61.20
CA LYS A 470 26.79 -73.42 -62.27
C LYS A 470 27.14 -72.88 -63.65
N TYR A 471 26.88 -71.59 -63.90
CA TYR A 471 27.22 -70.94 -65.16
C TYR A 471 28.74 -70.97 -65.41
N ASP A 472 29.55 -70.62 -64.41
CA ASP A 472 31.00 -70.64 -64.48
C ASP A 472 31.53 -72.05 -64.77
N LYS A 473 30.93 -73.08 -64.15
CA LYS A 473 31.25 -74.47 -64.42
C LYS A 473 30.88 -74.88 -65.84
N ASP A 474 29.65 -74.65 -66.27
CA ASP A 474 29.16 -75.00 -67.62
C ASP A 474 29.96 -74.25 -68.71
N ALA A 475 30.30 -72.99 -68.48
CA ALA A 475 31.16 -72.19 -69.38
C ALA A 475 32.60 -72.75 -69.39
N GLY A 476 33.15 -73.12 -68.25
CA GLY A 476 34.43 -73.82 -68.13
C GLY A 476 34.45 -75.13 -68.91
N GLU A 477 33.41 -75.95 -68.78
CA GLU A 477 33.26 -77.22 -69.51
C GLU A 477 33.15 -76.98 -71.03
N ARG A 478 32.29 -76.06 -71.49
CA ARG A 478 32.18 -75.73 -72.93
C ARG A 478 33.46 -75.16 -73.52
N THR A 479 34.18 -74.32 -72.78
CA THR A 479 35.47 -73.80 -73.24
C THR A 479 36.52 -74.90 -73.31
N HIS A 480 36.47 -75.89 -72.42
CA HIS A 480 37.31 -77.08 -72.50
C HIS A 480 36.97 -77.93 -73.74
N GLU A 481 35.69 -78.25 -73.94
CA GLU A 481 35.21 -78.98 -75.13
C GLU A 481 35.59 -78.27 -76.43
N LEU A 482 35.44 -76.94 -76.50
CA LEU A 482 35.82 -76.16 -77.67
C LEU A 482 37.34 -76.23 -77.92
N LYS A 483 38.16 -76.14 -76.86
CA LYS A 483 39.62 -76.33 -76.99
C LYS A 483 39.96 -77.74 -77.49
N GLU A 484 39.28 -78.77 -77.01
CA GLU A 484 39.47 -80.15 -77.50
C GLU A 484 39.08 -80.31 -78.97
N LEU A 485 37.93 -79.75 -79.39
CA LEU A 485 37.47 -79.79 -80.78
C LEU A 485 38.42 -79.01 -81.70
N VAL A 486 38.88 -77.83 -81.28
CA VAL A 486 39.90 -77.06 -82.01
C VAL A 486 41.20 -77.85 -82.13
N ALA A 487 41.64 -78.53 -81.05
CA ALA A 487 42.81 -79.39 -81.11
C ALA A 487 42.62 -80.55 -82.10
N LYS A 488 41.47 -81.24 -82.09
CA LYS A 488 41.11 -82.31 -83.04
C LYS A 488 41.04 -81.80 -84.49
N LEU A 489 40.49 -80.60 -84.71
CA LEU A 489 40.42 -79.99 -86.04
C LEU A 489 41.83 -79.65 -86.54
N ASN A 490 42.68 -79.08 -85.69
CA ASN A 490 44.06 -78.77 -86.03
C ASN A 490 44.86 -80.04 -86.35
N THR A 491 44.71 -81.13 -85.59
CA THR A 491 45.39 -82.40 -85.91
C THR A 491 44.90 -82.98 -87.23
N ARG A 492 43.58 -83.01 -87.48
CA ARG A 492 43.01 -83.44 -88.77
C ARG A 492 43.47 -82.58 -89.93
N GLN A 493 43.55 -81.26 -89.75
CA GLN A 493 44.07 -80.35 -90.77
C GLN A 493 45.55 -80.61 -91.05
N GLN A 494 46.35 -80.89 -90.03
CA GLN A 494 47.76 -81.30 -90.19
C GLN A 494 47.88 -82.63 -90.94
N GLU A 495 47.07 -83.62 -90.60
CA GLU A 495 46.99 -84.91 -91.32
C GLU A 495 46.61 -84.72 -92.78
N TYR A 496 45.57 -83.91 -93.06
CA TYR A 496 45.15 -83.58 -94.42
C TYR A 496 46.25 -82.86 -95.20
N ASN A 497 46.89 -81.85 -94.60
CA ASN A 497 47.99 -81.13 -95.23
C ASN A 497 49.18 -82.05 -95.52
N ARG A 498 49.48 -82.99 -94.62
CA ARG A 498 50.54 -84.00 -94.81
C ARG A 498 50.18 -84.97 -95.94
N TRP A 499 48.95 -85.47 -95.97
CA TRP A 499 48.45 -86.32 -97.04
C TRP A 499 48.48 -85.61 -98.40
N LYS A 500 48.02 -84.35 -98.45
CA LYS A 500 48.03 -83.52 -99.64
C LYS A 500 49.44 -83.38 -100.21
N ARG A 501 50.41 -82.97 -99.39
CA ARG A 501 51.81 -82.78 -99.79
C ARG A 501 52.51 -84.07 -100.22
N ASN A 502 52.25 -85.19 -99.54
CA ASN A 502 53.02 -86.42 -99.74
C ASN A 502 52.41 -87.38 -100.76
N ILE A 503 51.08 -87.39 -100.90
CA ILE A 503 50.37 -88.36 -101.73
C ILE A 503 49.70 -87.66 -102.91
N PHE A 504 48.88 -86.63 -102.66
CA PHE A 504 48.08 -85.99 -103.70
C PHE A 504 48.92 -85.16 -104.66
N ASP A 505 49.68 -84.18 -104.18
CA ASP A 505 50.45 -83.25 -105.04
C ASP A 505 51.45 -84.02 -105.95
N PRO A 506 52.18 -85.06 -105.49
CA PRO A 506 53.05 -85.84 -106.37
C PRO A 506 52.30 -86.71 -107.38
N GLN A 507 51.12 -87.23 -107.02
CA GLN A 507 50.27 -87.99 -107.95
C GLN A 507 49.67 -87.09 -109.02
N GLU A 508 49.18 -85.91 -108.64
CA GLU A 508 48.67 -84.89 -109.54
C GLU A 508 49.76 -84.45 -110.51
N LYS A 509 50.98 -84.19 -110.02
CA LYS A 509 52.13 -83.89 -110.88
C LYS A 509 52.43 -85.02 -111.88
N LYS A 510 52.50 -86.27 -111.43
CA LYS A 510 52.72 -87.43 -112.32
C LYS A 510 51.61 -87.59 -113.37
N TYR A 511 50.36 -87.33 -112.99
CA TYR A 511 49.22 -87.38 -113.91
C TYR A 511 49.35 -86.29 -114.99
N PHE A 512 49.67 -85.05 -114.60
CA PHE A 512 49.90 -83.96 -115.54
C PHE A 512 51.11 -84.20 -116.45
N ASP A 513 52.22 -84.70 -115.90
CA ASP A 513 53.40 -85.06 -116.68
C ASP A 513 53.06 -86.14 -117.74
N ALA A 514 52.31 -87.18 -117.35
CA ALA A 514 51.86 -88.23 -118.28
C ALA A 514 50.86 -87.73 -119.34
N MET A 515 49.98 -86.79 -118.98
CA MET A 515 49.05 -86.16 -119.93
C MET A 515 49.78 -85.27 -120.94
N GLU A 516 50.81 -84.52 -120.50
CA GLU A 516 51.63 -83.73 -121.41
C GLU A 516 52.46 -84.64 -122.32
N GLU A 517 53.02 -85.74 -121.81
CA GLU A 517 53.73 -86.74 -122.62
C GLU A 517 52.81 -87.35 -123.70
N LYS A 518 51.57 -87.71 -123.34
CA LYS A 518 50.57 -88.18 -124.31
C LYS A 518 50.26 -87.13 -125.37
N ARG A 519 50.12 -85.87 -124.98
CA ARG A 519 49.89 -84.74 -125.91
C ARG A 519 51.05 -84.57 -126.89
N GLN A 520 52.29 -84.71 -126.43
CA GLN A 520 53.49 -84.65 -127.28
C GLN A 520 53.59 -85.83 -128.26
N ILE A 521 53.11 -87.02 -127.89
CA ILE A 521 53.03 -88.18 -128.79
C ILE A 521 51.97 -87.93 -129.88
N GLU A 522 50.78 -87.44 -129.51
CA GLU A 522 49.72 -87.14 -130.49
C GLU A 522 50.14 -86.05 -131.49
N ILE A 523 50.91 -85.04 -131.05
CA ILE A 523 51.49 -84.02 -131.94
C ILE A 523 52.47 -84.66 -132.94
N ARG A 524 53.41 -85.49 -132.48
CA ARG A 524 54.35 -86.20 -133.35
C ARG A 524 53.64 -87.08 -134.39
N GLU A 525 52.62 -87.83 -133.99
CA GLU A 525 51.85 -88.64 -134.94
C GLU A 525 51.11 -87.80 -135.99
N GLN A 526 50.62 -86.61 -135.62
CA GLN A 526 49.98 -85.70 -136.57
C GLN A 526 51.00 -85.13 -137.57
N GLU A 527 52.20 -84.75 -137.10
CA GLU A 527 53.30 -84.28 -137.95
C GLU A 527 53.72 -85.35 -138.96
N GLU A 528 53.92 -86.60 -138.51
CA GLU A 528 54.26 -87.73 -139.38
C GLU A 528 53.18 -88.01 -140.45
N ARG A 529 51.89 -87.88 -140.08
CA ARG A 529 50.78 -88.02 -141.05
C ARG A 529 50.78 -86.90 -142.09
N ILE A 530 51.11 -85.68 -141.70
CA ILE A 530 51.21 -84.53 -142.61
C ILE A 530 52.38 -84.73 -143.59
N GLU A 531 53.55 -85.18 -143.10
CA GLU A 531 54.71 -85.48 -143.94
C GLU A 531 54.42 -86.61 -144.95
N ALA A 532 53.80 -87.71 -144.50
CA ALA A 532 53.41 -88.82 -145.36
C ALA A 532 52.37 -88.41 -146.42
N PHE A 533 51.45 -87.49 -146.08
CA PHE A 533 50.50 -86.92 -147.04
C PHE A 533 51.20 -86.04 -148.09
N MET A 534 52.16 -85.21 -147.67
CA MET A 534 52.96 -84.36 -148.57
C MET A 534 53.78 -85.20 -149.56
N MET A 535 54.43 -86.27 -149.10
CA MET A 535 55.16 -87.22 -149.95
C MET A 535 54.26 -87.92 -150.99
N ASN A 536 53.08 -88.40 -150.57
CA ASN A 536 52.13 -89.04 -151.48
C ASN A 536 51.51 -88.08 -152.51
N ARG A 537 51.31 -86.80 -152.13
CA ARG A 537 50.85 -85.75 -153.05
C ARG A 537 51.91 -85.48 -154.13
N ALA A 538 53.19 -85.38 -153.77
CA ALA A 538 54.29 -85.22 -154.72
C ALA A 538 54.35 -86.40 -155.72
N ALA A 539 54.20 -87.64 -155.23
CA ALA A 539 54.18 -88.84 -156.08
C ALA A 539 53.01 -88.86 -157.09
N LYS A 540 51.81 -88.42 -156.68
CA LYS A 540 50.63 -88.35 -157.58
C LYS A 540 50.78 -87.30 -158.70
N VAL A 541 51.48 -86.20 -158.44
CA VAL A 541 51.75 -85.17 -159.46
C VAL A 541 52.70 -85.72 -160.54
N LEU A 542 53.76 -86.42 -160.13
CA LEU A 542 54.70 -87.13 -161.03
C LEU A 542 54.00 -88.18 -161.91
N GLN A 543 53.10 -88.98 -161.32
CA GLN A 543 52.36 -90.01 -162.05
C GLN A 543 51.35 -89.43 -163.08
N ARG A 544 50.79 -88.24 -162.84
CA ARG A 544 49.89 -87.57 -163.81
C ARG A 544 50.64 -87.04 -165.02
N ALA A 545 51.83 -86.46 -164.82
CA ALA A 545 52.66 -85.98 -165.91
C ALA A 545 53.01 -87.11 -166.89
N TRP A 546 53.38 -88.28 -166.37
CA TRP A 546 53.75 -89.47 -167.16
C TRP A 546 52.57 -90.06 -167.97
N ARG A 547 51.37 -90.12 -167.40
CA ARG A 547 50.17 -90.66 -168.09
C ARG A 547 49.72 -89.83 -169.29
N SER A 548 49.94 -88.50 -169.29
CA SER A 548 49.56 -87.63 -170.42
C SER A 548 50.44 -87.79 -171.67
N VAL A 549 51.65 -88.34 -171.51
CA VAL A 549 52.59 -88.62 -172.61
C VAL A 549 52.27 -89.97 -173.28
N ALA A 550 51.82 -90.96 -172.50
CA ALA A 550 51.51 -92.30 -173.00
C ALA A 550 50.22 -92.38 -173.86
N GLU A 551 49.21 -91.54 -173.59
CA GLU A 551 47.93 -91.56 -174.32
C GLU A 551 48.00 -90.96 -175.75
N ARG A 552 48.98 -90.08 -176.02
CA ARG A 552 49.14 -89.45 -177.34
C ARG A 552 49.65 -90.41 -178.42
N LYS A 553 50.29 -91.53 -178.06
CA LYS A 553 50.86 -92.51 -179.01
C LYS A 553 49.90 -93.62 -179.47
N ARG A 554 48.77 -93.88 -178.80
CA ARG A 554 47.93 -95.08 -179.02
C ARG A 554 46.68 -94.92 -179.92
N LYS A 555 46.33 -93.70 -180.37
CA LYS A 555 45.07 -93.42 -181.11
C LYS A 555 45.11 -93.53 -182.65
N MET A 556 46.13 -94.17 -183.26
CA MET A 556 46.30 -94.23 -184.73
C MET A 556 45.93 -95.56 -185.45
N ARG A 557 45.31 -96.58 -184.83
CA ARG A 557 44.89 -97.80 -185.58
C ARG A 557 43.58 -98.45 -185.08
N GLY A 558 42.49 -98.19 -185.82
CA GLY A 558 41.62 -99.22 -186.44
C GLY A 558 40.47 -99.86 -185.65
N LYS A 559 39.23 -99.68 -186.14
CA LYS A 559 37.98 -100.37 -185.74
C LYS A 559 37.32 -100.97 -187.00
N GLY A 560 36.93 -102.25 -186.95
CA GLY A 560 36.09 -102.98 -187.93
C GLY A 560 35.06 -103.87 -187.19
N ARG A 561 33.86 -104.01 -187.79
CA ARG A 561 32.58 -104.65 -187.31
C ARG A 561 32.71 -106.16 -186.98
N GLY A 562 31.85 -106.85 -186.21
CA GLY A 562 30.59 -106.54 -185.50
C GLY A 562 29.81 -107.82 -185.06
N ARG A 563 28.68 -107.60 -184.35
CA ARG A 563 27.48 -108.48 -184.12
C ARG A 563 27.64 -109.73 -183.19
N LYS A 564 26.70 -110.11 -182.29
CA LYS A 564 25.32 -109.68 -181.99
C LYS A 564 24.79 -110.25 -180.65
N GLY A 565 24.27 -109.38 -179.79
CA GLY A 565 23.10 -109.60 -178.90
C GLY A 565 23.32 -110.24 -177.53
N LYS A 566 22.59 -109.88 -176.45
CA LYS A 566 21.58 -108.84 -176.13
C LYS A 566 21.26 -109.12 -174.63
N GLY A 567 21.57 -108.28 -173.64
CA GLY A 567 20.88 -107.04 -173.21
C GLY A 567 20.02 -107.32 -171.96
N LYS A 568 19.75 -106.45 -170.97
CA LYS A 568 20.15 -105.10 -170.51
C LYS A 568 19.22 -104.88 -169.28
N ARG A 569 19.58 -104.34 -168.11
CA ARG A 569 20.55 -103.34 -167.67
C ARG A 569 21.16 -103.84 -166.34
N LYS A 570 22.48 -103.83 -166.22
CA LYS A 570 23.22 -103.97 -164.95
C LYS A 570 24.14 -102.77 -164.84
#